data_AF-G0T4G5-F1
#
_entry.id   AF-G0T4G5-F1
#
_cell.length_a   1.000
_cell.length_b   1.000
_cell.length_c   1.000
_cell.angle_alpha   90.00
_cell.angle_beta   90.00
_cell.angle_gamma   90.00
#
_symmetry.space_group_name_H-M   'P 1'
#
loop_
_entity.id
_entity.type
_entity.pdbx_description
1 polymer ?
#
loop_
_entity_poly.entity_id
_entity_poly.type
_entity_poly.pdbx_seq_one_letter_code
_entity_poly.pdbx_strand_id
1 'polypeptide(L)'
;VRKKVASGPALPGKLTDCSQQDLSRTELFLVEGDSAGGSAKQARDREFQAIMPLRGKILNTWEVSADQVLASQEVHDISVALGIDPDNDNLEALR
;
A
#
# COMPACT_ATOMS: atom_id res chain seq x y z
N VAL A 1 -9.90 3.58 20.38
CA VAL A 1 -10.73 2.50 19.78
C VAL A 1 -9.93 1.87 18.65
N ARG A 2 -9.51 0.60 18.79
CA ARG A 2 -8.72 -0.14 17.79
C ARG A 2 -9.63 -0.37 16.58
N LYS A 3 -9.28 0.13 15.38
CA LYS A 3 -10.01 -0.16 14.14
C LYS A 3 -10.12 -1.69 14.02
N LYS A 4 -11.34 -2.23 13.88
CA LYS A 4 -11.52 -3.63 13.49
C LYS A 4 -10.72 -3.81 12.20
N VAL A 5 -9.84 -4.82 12.18
CA VAL A 5 -9.20 -5.27 10.94
C VAL A 5 -10.36 -5.56 9.99
N ALA A 6 -10.52 -4.71 8.97
CA ALA A 6 -11.49 -4.96 7.92
C ALA A 6 -11.17 -6.37 7.39
N SER A 7 -12.19 -7.21 7.28
CA SER A 7 -12.09 -8.58 6.76
C SER A 7 -11.27 -8.58 5.47
N GLY A 8 -10.03 -9.04 5.55
CA GLY A 8 -9.05 -8.99 4.47
C GLY A 8 -7.66 -9.41 4.96
N PRO A 9 -6.70 -9.65 4.06
CA PRO A 9 -5.33 -9.97 4.41
C PRO A 9 -4.74 -8.89 5.34
N ALA A 10 -3.81 -9.31 6.20
CA ALA A 10 -3.16 -8.39 7.12
C ALA A 10 -2.44 -7.29 6.35
N LEU A 11 -2.83 -6.04 6.60
CA LEU A 11 -2.22 -4.89 5.93
C LEU A 11 -0.75 -4.72 6.33
N PRO A 12 0.11 -4.19 5.44
CA PRO A 12 1.50 -3.93 5.77
C PRO A 12 1.61 -3.02 7.00
N GLY A 13 2.50 -3.35 7.94
CA GLY A 13 2.65 -2.60 9.19
C GLY A 13 3.05 -1.12 8.99
N LYS A 14 3.62 -0.78 7.83
CA LYS A 14 3.99 0.58 7.45
C LYS A 14 2.84 1.39 6.84
N LEU A 15 1.77 0.75 6.37
CA LEU A 15 0.62 1.41 5.77
C LEU A 15 -0.20 2.16 6.83
N THR A 16 -0.40 3.46 6.62
CA THR A 16 -1.36 4.25 7.38
C THR A 16 -2.64 4.42 6.56
N ASP A 17 -3.63 3.56 6.82
CA ASP A 17 -4.86 3.48 6.04
C ASP A 17 -5.85 4.65 6.31
N CYS A 18 -6.77 4.87 5.36
CA CYS A 18 -7.91 5.79 5.46
C CYS A 18 -9.14 5.10 6.10
N SER A 19 -10.28 5.78 6.21
CA SER A 19 -11.52 5.19 6.75
C SER A 19 -12.60 4.93 5.71
N GLN A 20 -12.51 5.57 4.56
CA GLN A 20 -13.40 5.37 3.42
C GLN A 20 -13.08 4.05 2.71
N GLN A 21 -14.07 3.45 2.06
CA GLN A 21 -13.91 2.23 1.25
C GLN A 21 -14.37 2.41 -0.21
N ASP A 22 -14.93 3.56 -0.55
CA ASP A 22 -15.32 3.91 -1.91
C ASP A 22 -14.07 4.23 -2.77
N LEU A 23 -13.74 3.30 -3.67
CA LEU A 23 -12.61 3.39 -4.61
C LEU A 23 -12.65 4.63 -5.52
N SER A 24 -13.82 5.22 -5.74
CA SER A 24 -13.92 6.45 -6.54
C SER A 24 -13.39 7.69 -5.81
N ARG A 25 -13.17 7.58 -4.49
CA ARG A 25 -12.71 8.67 -3.62
C ARG A 25 -11.37 8.37 -2.94
N THR A 26 -11.02 7.10 -2.73
CA THR A 26 -9.81 6.74 -2.00
C THR A 26 -8.56 6.99 -2.83
N GLU A 27 -7.50 7.41 -2.14
CA GLU A 27 -6.20 7.70 -2.73
C GLU A 27 -5.10 7.04 -1.91
N LEU A 28 -4.11 6.42 -2.58
CA LEU A 28 -2.93 5.86 -1.94
C LEU A 28 -1.68 6.66 -2.35
N PHE A 29 -0.95 7.16 -1.37
CA PHE A 29 0.33 7.86 -1.58
C PHE A 29 1.49 6.97 -1.16
N LEU A 30 2.37 6.67 -2.12
CA LEU A 30 3.68 6.06 -1.88
C LEU A 30 4.70 7.17 -1.64
N VAL A 31 5.36 7.15 -0.49
CA VAL A 31 6.26 8.23 -0.07
C VAL A 31 7.66 7.68 0.20
N GLU A 32 8.69 8.39 -0.22
CA GLU A 32 10.07 7.99 0.03
C GLU A 32 10.50 8.36 1.46
N GLY A 33 10.81 7.34 2.26
CA GLY A 33 11.32 7.46 3.62
C GLY A 33 10.26 7.77 4.70
N ASP A 34 10.57 7.37 5.93
CA ASP A 34 9.70 7.59 7.09
C ASP A 34 9.56 9.08 7.45
N SER A 35 10.57 9.89 7.12
CA SER A 35 10.56 11.34 7.38
C SER A 35 9.43 12.02 6.62
N ALA A 36 9.39 11.85 5.29
CA ALA A 36 8.31 12.37 4.47
C ALA A 36 6.99 11.64 4.76
N GLY A 37 7.03 10.32 5.06
CA GLY A 37 5.86 9.56 5.50
C GLY A 37 5.21 10.12 6.78
N GLY A 38 6.02 10.59 7.74
CA GLY A 38 5.56 11.22 8.97
C GLY A 38 4.83 12.54 8.71
N SER A 39 5.42 13.39 7.85
CA SER A 39 4.80 14.65 7.41
C SER A 39 3.51 14.41 6.63
N ALA A 40 3.53 13.50 5.66
CA ALA A 40 2.36 13.14 4.86
C ALA A 40 1.24 12.55 5.72
N LYS A 41 1.57 11.69 6.71
CA LYS A 41 0.61 11.13 7.65
C LYS A 41 -0.12 12.19 8.47
N GLN A 42 0.55 13.28 8.83
CA GLN A 42 -0.04 14.39 9.58
C GLN A 42 -0.87 15.31 8.68
N ALA A 43 -0.45 15.49 7.43
CA ALA A 43 -1.10 16.40 6.48
C ALA A 43 -2.31 15.78 5.76
N ARG A 44 -2.38 14.45 5.64
CA ARG A 44 -3.42 13.75 4.87
C ARG A 44 -4.82 14.00 5.42
N ASP A 45 -5.80 13.97 4.54
CA ASP A 45 -7.17 13.70 4.95
C ASP A 45 -7.33 12.22 5.33
N ARG A 46 -7.57 11.97 6.62
CA ARG A 46 -7.69 10.61 7.17
C ARG A 46 -8.94 9.89 6.68
N GLU A 47 -9.91 10.62 6.13
CA GLU A 47 -11.13 10.07 5.58
C GLU A 47 -10.82 9.21 4.35
N PHE A 48 -10.11 9.75 3.35
CA PHE A 48 -9.95 9.12 2.04
C PHE A 48 -8.50 8.92 1.55
N GLN A 49 -7.49 9.48 2.21
CA GLN A 49 -6.10 9.37 1.76
C GLN A 49 -5.30 8.40 2.63
N ALA A 50 -4.69 7.38 2.06
CA ALA A 50 -3.79 6.44 2.72
C ALA A 50 -2.32 6.76 2.39
N ILE A 51 -1.41 6.54 3.35
CA ILE A 51 0.03 6.83 3.18
C ILE A 51 0.83 5.56 3.43
N MET A 52 1.73 5.21 2.51
CA MET A 52 2.68 4.13 2.68
C MET A 52 4.11 4.62 2.43
N PRO A 53 4.96 4.73 3.47
CA PRO A 53 6.36 5.03 3.29
C PRO A 53 7.12 3.80 2.74
N LEU A 54 8.03 4.04 1.81
CA LEU A 54 8.96 3.07 1.24
C LEU A 54 10.38 3.47 1.63
N ARG A 55 11.20 2.53 2.08
CA ARG A 55 12.55 2.84 2.55
C ARG A 55 13.58 2.51 1.47
N GLY A 56 14.31 3.53 1.01
CA GLY A 56 15.37 3.36 0.02
C GLY A 56 14.83 3.09 -1.39
N LYS A 57 15.66 2.48 -2.23
CA LYS A 57 15.31 2.16 -3.61
C LYS A 57 14.57 0.83 -3.68
N ILE A 58 13.47 0.81 -4.42
CA ILE A 58 12.71 -0.41 -4.72
C ILE A 58 13.54 -1.28 -5.68
N LEU A 59 13.37 -2.60 -5.59
CA LEU A 59 13.92 -3.55 -6.55
C LEU A 59 13.46 -3.20 -7.97
N ASN A 60 14.37 -3.26 -8.95
CA ASN A 60 13.96 -3.21 -10.35
C ASN A 60 13.29 -4.54 -10.72
N THR A 61 11.99 -4.49 -10.97
CA THR A 61 11.17 -5.68 -11.26
C THR A 61 11.00 -5.97 -12.75
N TRP A 62 11.57 -5.17 -13.66
CA TRP A 62 11.34 -5.28 -15.10
C TRP A 62 11.72 -6.64 -15.70
N GLU A 63 12.82 -7.24 -15.22
CA GLU A 63 13.35 -8.52 -15.72
C GLU A 63 13.11 -9.67 -14.72
N VAL A 64 12.25 -9.46 -13.72
CA VAL A 64 12.01 -10.41 -12.63
C VAL A 64 10.65 -11.07 -12.83
N SER A 65 10.59 -12.40 -12.70
CA SER A 65 9.33 -13.14 -12.77
C SER A 65 8.41 -12.80 -11.58
N ALA A 66 7.09 -12.87 -11.76
CA ALA A 66 6.10 -12.49 -10.73
C ALA A 66 6.32 -13.19 -9.38
N ASP A 67 6.65 -14.49 -9.40
CA ASP A 67 6.96 -15.28 -8.20
C ASP A 67 8.18 -14.73 -7.43
N GLN A 68 9.18 -14.22 -8.16
CA GLN A 68 10.38 -13.63 -7.58
C GLN A 68 10.17 -12.18 -7.14
N VAL A 69 9.22 -11.46 -7.75
CA VAL A 69 8.88 -10.07 -7.35
C VAL A 69 8.36 -10.04 -5.91
N LEU A 70 7.53 -11.00 -5.52
CA LEU A 70 7.00 -11.12 -4.15
C LEU A 70 8.06 -11.47 -3.10
N ALA A 71 9.25 -11.93 -3.50
CA ALA A 71 10.35 -12.14 -2.56
C ALA A 71 10.92 -10.81 -2.02
N SER A 72 10.68 -9.69 -2.72
CA SER A 72 11.01 -8.35 -2.22
C SER A 72 9.93 -7.88 -1.26
N GLN A 73 10.29 -7.66 0.01
CA GLN A 73 9.34 -7.18 1.02
C GLN A 73 8.69 -5.84 0.61
N GLU A 74 9.44 -4.93 -0.02
CA GLU A 74 8.91 -3.64 -0.45
C GLU A 74 7.83 -3.80 -1.52
N VAL A 75 8.05 -4.67 -2.51
CA VAL A 75 7.08 -4.90 -3.59
C VAL A 75 5.89 -5.73 -3.11
N HIS A 76 6.14 -6.74 -2.27
CA HIS A 76 5.08 -7.49 -1.59
C HIS A 76 4.16 -6.56 -0.81
N ASP A 77 4.72 -5.63 -0.02
CA ASP A 77 3.90 -4.67 0.73
C ASP A 77 3.06 -3.76 -0.19
N ILE A 78 3.59 -3.36 -1.35
CA ILE A 78 2.83 -2.59 -2.35
C ILE A 78 1.66 -3.40 -2.89
N SER A 79 1.90 -4.66 -3.27
CA SER A 79 0.86 -5.58 -3.76
C SER A 79 -0.25 -5.77 -2.73
N VAL A 80 0.09 -6.04 -1.47
CA VAL A 80 -0.90 -6.19 -0.39
C VAL A 80 -1.64 -4.88 -0.10
N ALA A 81 -0.96 -3.73 -0.15
CA ALA A 81 -1.60 -2.43 0.07
C ALA A 81 -2.68 -2.14 -0.99
N LEU A 82 -2.36 -2.42 -2.26
CA LEU A 82 -3.27 -2.27 -3.41
C LEU A 82 -4.36 -3.35 -3.45
N GLY A 83 -4.09 -4.53 -2.89
CA GLY A 83 -4.97 -5.69 -2.99
C GLY A 83 -4.89 -6.40 -4.35
N ILE A 84 -3.77 -6.27 -5.06
CA ILE A 84 -3.59 -6.84 -6.40
C ILE A 84 -2.30 -7.66 -6.43
N ASP A 85 -2.40 -8.91 -6.87
CA ASP A 85 -1.25 -9.78 -7.09
C ASP A 85 -0.44 -9.33 -8.33
N PRO A 86 0.89 -9.42 -8.31
CA PRO A 86 1.69 -9.08 -9.47
C PRO A 86 1.37 -10.00 -10.66
N ASP A 87 1.44 -9.45 -11.88
CA ASP A 87 1.15 -10.18 -13.12
C ASP A 87 -0.29 -10.73 -13.20
N ASN A 88 -1.23 -10.03 -12.56
CA ASN A 88 -2.67 -10.31 -12.60
C ASN A 88 -3.43 -9.09 -13.12
N ASP A 89 -4.26 -9.29 -14.14
CA ASP A 89 -5.10 -8.23 -14.73
C ASP A 89 -6.41 -7.99 -13.95
N ASN A 90 -6.72 -8.80 -12.93
CA ASN A 90 -7.92 -8.67 -12.12
C ASN A 90 -7.81 -7.53 -11.10
N LEU A 91 -8.69 -6.53 -11.23
CA LEU A 91 -8.79 -5.38 -10.33
C LEU A 91 -9.94 -5.47 -9.31
N GLU A 92 -10.65 -6.60 -9.24
CA GLU A 92 -11.81 -6.77 -8.34
C GLU A 92 -11.47 -6.57 -6.86
N ALA A 93 -10.21 -6.82 -6.47
CA ALA A 93 -9.71 -6.70 -5.11
C ALA A 93 -9.00 -5.37 -4.83
N LEU A 94 -9.03 -4.41 -5.76
CA LEU A 94 -8.43 -3.08 -5.59
C LEU A 94 -8.98 -2.38 -4.32
N ARG A 95 -8.12 -1.65 -3.62
CA ARG A 95 -8.40 -1.00 -2.33
C ARG A 95 -8.26 0.51 -2.35
#